data_AF-A0A4S9WWC4-F1
#
_entry.id   AF-A0A4S9WWC4-F1
#
_cell.length_a   1.000
_cell.length_b   1.000
_cell.length_c   1.000
_cell.angle_alpha   90.00
_cell.angle_beta   90.00
_cell.angle_gamma   90.00
#
_symmetry.space_group_name_H-M   'P 1'
#
loop_
_entity.id
_entity.type
_entity.pdbx_description
1 polymer ?
#
loop_
_entity_poly.entity_id
_entity_poly.type
_entity_poly.pdbx_seq_one_letter_code
_entity_poly.pdbx_strand_id
1 'polypeptide(L)'
;MLEHRSGSSRGSRIFWECYQLDRYSSTTLGRPFAIADHDIEVDLPSSTGLDTPDSSISVSTFATSSDLSVFIYSVQLRQITSRIRSKLLSMSSNSHDHHRSFMATGEIYTSLHKFLAELDHWRASAPRYEQPSCLYESQEWYDFLLEKDKLFLMRGGVNILFKSRRGVSQDIMRLWGRCATRVVELYASLYRAGRITYTRSYFQMLFHAGLSVIFCVSSEAKSRTGAGRLIPEFDATLSVCGNVLDSISEKMPDARGYAVVFESMRKSVFNNFSASPTTTAHPATPRETNTTLLAFPEMNMPIQQEHHPIMPISTQGQGQHQTSGATQAPVYSQWMPEMDWTNMDFDAMQGMEAGLSEYVWGDLNINADMWNRIEHMIDDTIDDGQ
;
A
#
# COMPACT_ATOMS: atom_id res chain seq x y z
N MET A 1 -25.66 -43.19 -1.43
CA MET A 1 -24.98 -42.20 -0.57
C MET A 1 -23.83 -41.50 -1.34
N LEU A 2 -24.07 -41.05 -2.58
CA LEU A 2 -23.05 -40.47 -3.47
C LEU A 2 -23.52 -39.18 -4.18
N GLU A 3 -24.71 -38.66 -3.88
CA GLU A 3 -25.22 -37.42 -4.49
C GLU A 3 -24.85 -36.14 -3.72
N HIS A 4 -24.21 -36.23 -2.55
CA HIS A 4 -23.95 -35.06 -1.72
C HIS A 4 -22.63 -34.31 -2.01
N ARG A 5 -21.78 -34.80 -2.94
CA ARG A 5 -20.44 -34.23 -3.19
C ARG A 5 -20.33 -33.24 -4.35
N SER A 6 -21.19 -33.29 -5.38
CA SER A 6 -21.04 -32.35 -6.52
C SER A 6 -21.48 -30.92 -6.19
N GLY A 7 -22.36 -30.73 -5.20
CA GLY A 7 -22.71 -29.41 -4.65
C GLY A 7 -21.65 -28.82 -3.70
N SER A 8 -20.71 -29.64 -3.21
CA SER A 8 -19.72 -29.26 -2.19
C SER A 8 -18.61 -28.37 -2.76
N SER A 9 -18.17 -28.59 -4.01
CA SER A 9 -17.09 -27.79 -4.63
C SER A 9 -17.55 -26.39 -5.04
N ARG A 10 -18.74 -26.25 -5.63
CA ARG A 10 -19.31 -24.94 -6.02
C ARG A 10 -19.64 -24.09 -4.79
N GLY A 11 -20.22 -24.68 -3.75
CA GLY A 11 -20.50 -23.99 -2.50
C GLY A 11 -19.23 -23.49 -1.79
N SER A 12 -18.17 -24.32 -1.77
CA SER A 12 -16.86 -23.92 -1.22
C SER A 12 -16.26 -22.73 -1.99
N ARG A 13 -16.25 -22.76 -3.33
CA ARG A 13 -15.71 -21.64 -4.12
C ARG A 13 -16.44 -20.32 -3.83
N ILE A 14 -17.78 -20.33 -3.84
CA ILE A 14 -18.59 -19.13 -3.57
C ILE A 14 -18.32 -18.59 -2.16
N PHE A 15 -18.22 -19.47 -1.16
CA PHE A 15 -17.88 -19.07 0.21
C PHE A 15 -16.53 -18.33 0.27
N TRP A 16 -15.50 -18.89 -0.36
CA TRP A 16 -14.17 -18.30 -0.35
C TRP A 16 -14.06 -17.02 -1.20
N GLU A 17 -14.89 -16.85 -2.23
CA GLU A 17 -15.04 -15.59 -2.95
C GLU A 17 -15.67 -14.52 -2.05
N CYS A 18 -16.72 -14.85 -1.30
CA CYS A 18 -17.31 -13.96 -0.29
C CYS A 18 -16.29 -13.61 0.81
N TYR A 19 -15.49 -14.58 1.26
CA TYR A 19 -14.40 -14.36 2.22
C TYR A 19 -13.39 -13.33 1.71
N GLN A 20 -12.92 -13.49 0.47
CA GLN A 20 -11.98 -12.55 -0.16
C GLN A 20 -12.56 -11.13 -0.24
N LEU A 21 -13.83 -11.01 -0.66
CA LEU A 21 -14.52 -9.72 -0.76
C LEU A 21 -14.69 -9.05 0.60
N ASP A 22 -15.07 -9.80 1.64
CA ASP A 22 -15.13 -9.29 3.02
C ASP A 22 -13.74 -8.81 3.46
N ARG A 23 -12.69 -9.62 3.30
CA ARG A 23 -11.32 -9.24 3.68
C ARG A 23 -10.84 -8.00 2.95
N TYR A 24 -11.09 -7.89 1.65
CA TYR A 24 -10.72 -6.72 0.85
C TYR A 24 -11.46 -5.47 1.31
N SER A 25 -12.78 -5.54 1.40
CA SER A 25 -13.64 -4.39 1.70
C SER A 25 -13.40 -3.93 3.14
N SER A 26 -13.52 -4.82 4.11
CA SER A 26 -13.37 -4.50 5.53
C SER A 26 -11.96 -3.99 5.87
N THR A 27 -10.91 -4.44 5.16
CA THR A 27 -9.55 -3.89 5.34
C THR A 27 -9.44 -2.47 4.78
N THR A 28 -9.90 -2.27 3.54
CA THR A 28 -9.91 -0.96 2.88
C THR A 28 -10.70 0.07 3.69
N LEU A 29 -11.81 -0.38 4.26
CA LEU A 29 -12.75 0.41 5.03
C LEU A 29 -12.37 0.48 6.53
N GLY A 30 -11.30 -0.17 6.98
CA GLY A 30 -10.97 -0.21 8.41
C GLY A 30 -12.09 -0.78 9.32
N ARG A 31 -13.09 -1.50 8.76
CA ARG A 31 -14.23 -2.10 9.49
C ARG A 31 -13.92 -3.53 9.95
N PRO A 32 -14.51 -4.02 11.05
CA PRO A 32 -14.40 -5.42 11.44
C PRO A 32 -14.81 -6.35 10.29
N PHE A 33 -14.19 -7.53 10.23
CA PHE A 33 -14.56 -8.55 9.25
C PHE A 33 -15.94 -9.12 9.57
N ALA A 34 -16.76 -9.31 8.53
CA ALA A 34 -18.10 -9.88 8.68
C ALA A 34 -18.06 -11.40 8.94
N ILE A 35 -17.14 -12.10 8.29
CA ILE A 35 -16.91 -13.54 8.47
C ILE A 35 -15.77 -13.70 9.47
N ALA A 36 -15.99 -14.30 10.63
CA ALA A 36 -14.92 -14.54 11.59
C ALA A 36 -14.13 -15.80 11.24
N ASP A 37 -12.79 -15.74 11.28
CA ASP A 37 -11.94 -16.88 10.88
C ASP A 37 -12.18 -18.15 11.72
N HIS A 38 -12.60 -18.01 12.98
CA HIS A 38 -12.84 -19.14 13.89
C HIS A 38 -14.16 -19.87 13.64
N ASP A 39 -15.09 -19.26 12.91
CA ASP A 39 -16.39 -19.82 12.55
C ASP A 39 -16.37 -20.53 11.18
N ILE A 40 -15.20 -20.58 10.53
CA ILE A 40 -15.07 -21.17 9.19
C ILE A 40 -14.90 -22.69 9.31
N GLU A 41 -15.97 -23.41 8.97
CA GLU A 41 -15.97 -24.88 8.84
C GLU A 41 -15.84 -25.36 7.37
N VAL A 42 -15.77 -24.42 6.42
CA VAL A 42 -15.71 -24.72 4.99
C VAL A 42 -14.27 -24.98 4.56
N ASP A 43 -13.99 -26.19 4.06
CA ASP A 43 -12.66 -26.52 3.53
C ASP A 43 -12.32 -25.71 2.27
N LEU A 44 -11.02 -25.49 2.04
CA LEU A 44 -10.51 -24.94 0.78
C LEU A 44 -10.87 -25.87 -0.40
N PRO A 45 -11.20 -25.32 -1.58
CA PRO A 45 -11.41 -26.14 -2.77
C PRO A 45 -10.19 -27.01 -3.04
N SER A 46 -10.39 -28.29 -3.35
CA SER A 46 -9.29 -29.18 -3.74
C SER A 46 -8.93 -28.95 -5.22
N SER A 47 -7.64 -28.79 -5.53
CA SER A 47 -7.19 -28.68 -6.94
C SER A 47 -7.37 -29.99 -7.72
N THR A 48 -7.65 -31.09 -7.03
CA THR A 48 -7.82 -32.45 -7.56
C THR A 48 -9.28 -32.85 -7.82
N GLY A 49 -10.25 -31.95 -7.61
CA GLY A 49 -11.68 -32.24 -7.74
C GLY A 49 -12.25 -32.12 -9.17
N LEU A 50 -11.74 -32.91 -10.12
CA LEU A 50 -12.48 -33.23 -11.35
C LEU A 50 -13.19 -34.58 -11.16
N ASP A 51 -14.25 -34.59 -10.35
CA ASP A 51 -15.23 -35.66 -10.43
C ASP A 51 -16.11 -35.40 -11.67
N THR A 52 -15.67 -35.84 -12.85
CA THR A 52 -16.60 -36.26 -13.93
C THR A 52 -16.00 -37.43 -14.72
N PRO A 53 -16.78 -38.51 -14.92
CA PRO A 53 -16.37 -39.61 -15.78
C PRO A 53 -16.43 -39.18 -17.25
N ASP A 54 -15.53 -39.76 -18.04
CA ASP A 54 -15.50 -39.78 -19.50
C ASP A 54 -14.92 -38.57 -20.27
N SER A 55 -13.67 -38.80 -20.71
CA SER A 55 -13.19 -38.63 -22.09
C SER A 55 -13.47 -37.28 -22.80
N SER A 56 -12.64 -36.29 -22.48
CA SER A 56 -11.89 -35.50 -23.48
C SER A 56 -11.01 -34.48 -22.74
N ILE A 57 -9.72 -34.80 -22.58
CA ILE A 57 -8.72 -33.88 -22.03
C ILE A 57 -8.60 -32.73 -23.03
N SER A 58 -9.26 -31.62 -22.71
CA SER A 58 -9.28 -30.39 -23.50
C SER A 58 -8.52 -29.32 -22.73
N VAL A 59 -7.91 -28.37 -23.46
CA VAL A 59 -7.16 -27.21 -22.96
C VAL A 59 -7.90 -26.45 -21.84
N SER A 60 -9.24 -26.55 -21.80
CA SER A 60 -10.10 -26.03 -20.73
C SER A 60 -9.73 -26.56 -19.34
N THR A 61 -9.29 -27.81 -19.20
CA THR A 61 -8.97 -28.43 -17.90
C THR A 61 -7.73 -27.82 -17.26
N PHE A 62 -6.70 -27.50 -18.05
CA PHE A 62 -5.47 -26.87 -17.57
C PHE A 62 -5.72 -25.42 -17.11
N ALA A 63 -6.48 -24.64 -17.89
CA ALA A 63 -6.85 -23.28 -17.52
C ALA A 63 -7.70 -23.23 -16.23
N THR A 64 -8.61 -24.20 -16.03
CA THR A 64 -9.38 -24.29 -14.78
C THR A 64 -8.53 -24.70 -13.58
N SER A 65 -7.45 -25.45 -13.80
CA SER A 65 -6.54 -25.87 -12.73
C SER A 65 -5.62 -24.74 -12.26
N SER A 66 -5.13 -23.89 -13.18
CA SER A 66 -4.31 -22.74 -12.84
C SER A 66 -5.12 -21.62 -12.17
N ASP A 67 -6.34 -21.35 -12.67
CA ASP A 67 -7.27 -20.40 -12.02
C ASP A 67 -7.56 -20.81 -10.57
N LEU A 68 -7.85 -22.10 -10.34
CA LEU A 68 -8.13 -22.60 -9.01
C LEU A 68 -6.90 -22.55 -8.07
N SER A 69 -5.70 -22.86 -8.56
CA SER A 69 -4.48 -22.75 -7.75
C SER A 69 -4.14 -21.30 -7.40
N VAL A 70 -4.27 -20.37 -8.35
CA VAL A 70 -4.14 -18.93 -8.09
C VAL A 70 -5.16 -18.47 -7.05
N PHE A 71 -6.42 -18.89 -7.19
CA PHE A 71 -7.48 -18.57 -6.26
C PHE A 71 -7.16 -19.06 -4.84
N ILE A 72 -6.85 -20.35 -4.67
CA ILE A 72 -6.49 -20.93 -3.36
C ILE A 72 -5.29 -20.20 -2.76
N TYR A 73 -4.25 -19.94 -3.57
CA TYR A 73 -3.05 -19.25 -3.12
C TYR A 73 -3.33 -17.82 -2.64
N SER A 74 -4.24 -17.12 -3.32
CA SER A 74 -4.69 -15.78 -2.90
C SER A 74 -5.54 -15.82 -1.62
N VAL A 75 -6.36 -16.86 -1.41
CA VAL A 75 -7.15 -17.04 -0.19
C VAL A 75 -6.22 -17.27 1.01
N GLN A 76 -5.20 -18.10 0.84
CA GLN A 76 -4.18 -18.36 1.88
C GLN A 76 -3.49 -17.06 2.34
N LEU A 77 -3.16 -16.16 1.40
CA LEU A 77 -2.63 -14.85 1.76
C LEU A 77 -3.62 -14.08 2.62
N ARG A 78 -4.90 -14.02 2.24
CA ARG A 78 -5.92 -13.29 3.01
C ARG A 78 -6.12 -13.83 4.41
N GLN A 79 -5.99 -15.14 4.61
CA GLN A 79 -6.03 -15.74 5.94
C GLN A 79 -4.84 -15.26 6.80
N ILE A 80 -3.65 -15.12 6.22
CA ILE A 80 -2.50 -14.51 6.90
C ILE A 80 -2.80 -13.04 7.23
N THR A 81 -3.25 -12.24 6.26
CA THR A 81 -3.60 -10.83 6.47
C THR A 81 -4.67 -10.67 7.58
N SER A 82 -5.65 -11.57 7.62
CA SER A 82 -6.73 -11.59 8.61
C SER A 82 -6.21 -11.81 10.04
N ARG A 83 -5.29 -12.78 10.20
CA ARG A 83 -4.62 -13.05 11.48
C ARG A 83 -3.71 -11.90 11.91
N ILE A 84 -3.00 -11.28 10.96
CA ILE A 84 -2.21 -10.06 11.23
C ILE A 84 -3.11 -8.98 11.81
N ARG A 85 -4.21 -8.66 11.11
CA ARG A 85 -5.13 -7.60 11.54
C ARG A 85 -5.74 -7.88 12.91
N SER A 86 -6.21 -9.09 13.14
CA SER A 86 -6.80 -9.51 14.42
C SER A 86 -5.79 -9.38 15.56
N LYS A 87 -4.53 -9.78 15.32
CA LYS A 87 -3.47 -9.67 16.32
C LYS A 87 -3.10 -8.21 16.61
N LEU A 88 -2.98 -7.37 15.58
CA LEU A 88 -2.70 -5.95 15.73
C LEU A 88 -3.82 -5.23 16.50
N LEU A 89 -5.08 -5.52 16.19
CA LEU A 89 -6.22 -4.96 16.92
C LEU A 89 -6.19 -5.37 18.39
N SER A 90 -5.98 -6.66 18.68
CA SER A 90 -5.85 -7.17 20.05
C SER A 90 -4.72 -6.50 20.83
N MET A 91 -3.56 -6.30 20.20
CA MET A 91 -2.44 -5.58 20.81
C MET A 91 -2.76 -4.11 21.07
N SER A 92 -3.47 -3.45 20.15
CA SER A 92 -3.87 -2.05 20.28
C SER A 92 -4.93 -1.85 21.37
N SER A 93 -5.81 -2.81 21.62
CA SER A 93 -6.79 -2.71 22.72
C SER A 93 -6.13 -2.88 24.09
N ASN A 94 -5.08 -3.70 24.17
CA ASN A 94 -4.38 -3.99 25.43
C ASN A 94 -3.38 -2.89 25.84
N SER A 95 -3.12 -1.88 25.00
CA SER A 95 -2.16 -0.81 25.31
C SER A 95 -2.66 0.22 26.32
N HIS A 96 -3.96 0.25 26.62
CA HIS A 96 -4.54 1.15 27.63
C HIS A 96 -4.32 0.67 29.07
N ASP A 97 -3.89 -0.58 29.26
CA ASP A 97 -3.64 -1.14 30.59
C ASP A 97 -2.19 -0.84 31.01
N HIS A 98 -1.99 0.31 31.67
CA HIS A 98 -0.69 0.90 32.02
C HIS A 98 0.25 0.01 32.87
N HIS A 99 -0.19 -1.19 33.26
CA HIS A 99 0.55 -2.11 34.13
C HIS A 99 1.34 -3.21 33.38
N ARG A 100 1.31 -3.25 32.03
CA ARG A 100 2.04 -4.25 31.23
C ARG A 100 3.41 -3.74 30.74
N SER A 101 4.38 -3.93 31.64
CA SER A 101 5.79 -4.35 31.49
C SER A 101 6.50 -4.28 30.10
N PHE A 102 7.82 -4.08 30.16
CA PHE A 102 8.82 -4.35 29.11
C PHE A 102 8.49 -5.57 28.20
N MET A 103 7.85 -6.61 28.74
CA MET A 103 7.41 -7.79 27.97
C MET A 103 6.50 -7.47 26.77
N ALA A 104 5.65 -6.43 26.83
CA ALA A 104 4.74 -6.12 25.72
C ALA A 104 5.47 -5.64 24.46
N THR A 105 6.66 -5.02 24.58
CA THR A 105 7.49 -4.68 23.40
C THR A 105 8.02 -5.96 22.74
N GLY A 106 8.49 -6.90 23.56
CA GLY A 106 8.98 -8.20 23.09
C GLY A 106 7.87 -8.99 22.39
N GLU A 107 6.64 -8.93 22.90
CA GLU A 107 5.47 -9.57 22.26
C GLU A 107 5.14 -8.95 20.89
N ILE A 108 5.24 -7.63 20.75
CA ILE A 108 5.07 -6.94 19.47
C ILE A 108 6.13 -7.40 18.48
N TYR A 109 7.42 -7.33 18.84
CA TYR A 109 8.49 -7.77 17.94
C TYR A 109 8.40 -9.25 17.59
N THR A 110 8.09 -10.11 18.56
CA THR A 110 7.90 -11.55 18.32
C THR A 110 6.77 -11.79 17.32
N SER A 111 5.67 -11.06 17.44
CA SER A 111 4.55 -11.19 16.51
C SER A 111 4.87 -10.64 15.11
N LEU A 112 5.60 -9.53 15.03
CA LEU A 112 6.11 -9.00 13.75
C LEU A 112 7.00 -10.03 13.05
N HIS A 113 8.01 -10.57 13.74
CA HIS A 113 8.90 -11.58 13.18
C HIS A 113 8.17 -12.85 12.76
N LYS A 114 7.21 -13.32 13.59
CA LYS A 114 6.38 -14.47 13.26
C LYS A 114 5.63 -14.25 11.94
N PHE A 115 4.91 -13.14 11.79
CA PHE A 115 4.13 -12.89 10.58
C PHE A 115 5.01 -12.59 9.36
N LEU A 116 6.17 -11.95 9.53
CA LEU A 116 7.15 -11.80 8.45
C LEU A 116 7.60 -13.17 7.92
N ALA A 117 7.93 -14.10 8.81
CA ALA A 117 8.32 -15.46 8.43
C ALA A 117 7.18 -16.23 7.75
N GLU A 118 5.93 -16.07 8.21
CA GLU A 118 4.77 -16.67 7.56
C GLU A 118 4.52 -16.11 6.15
N LEU A 119 4.69 -14.80 5.96
CA LEU A 119 4.60 -14.14 4.65
C LEU A 119 5.72 -14.60 3.70
N ASP A 120 6.95 -14.70 4.20
CA ASP A 120 8.08 -15.21 3.42
C ASP A 120 7.87 -16.69 3.03
N HIS A 121 7.30 -17.50 3.94
CA HIS A 121 6.93 -18.88 3.64
C HIS A 121 5.84 -18.97 2.57
N TRP A 122 4.79 -18.13 2.67
CA TRP A 122 3.77 -18.03 1.64
C TRP A 122 4.38 -17.66 0.28
N ARG A 123 5.33 -16.72 0.23
CA ARG A 123 6.00 -16.38 -1.02
C ARG A 123 6.86 -17.52 -1.57
N ALA A 124 7.54 -18.26 -0.69
CA ALA A 124 8.37 -19.40 -1.07
C ALA A 124 7.54 -20.57 -1.63
N SER A 125 6.28 -20.72 -1.19
CA SER A 125 5.33 -21.71 -1.73
C SER A 125 4.57 -21.24 -2.97
N ALA A 126 4.90 -20.07 -3.53
CA ALA A 126 4.23 -19.53 -4.70
C ALA A 126 4.29 -20.50 -5.90
N PRO A 127 3.16 -20.72 -6.59
CA PRO A 127 3.17 -21.49 -7.84
C PRO A 127 4.03 -20.78 -8.90
N ARG A 128 4.66 -21.57 -9.76
CA ARG A 128 5.42 -21.08 -10.91
C ARG A 128 4.78 -21.61 -12.18
N TYR A 129 4.47 -20.70 -13.08
CA TYR A 129 3.89 -21.03 -14.38
C TYR A 129 4.94 -20.71 -15.46
N GLU A 130 5.23 -21.66 -16.35
CA GLU A 130 6.24 -21.48 -17.40
C GLU A 130 5.85 -20.38 -18.39
N GLN A 131 4.55 -20.24 -18.66
CA GLN A 131 3.98 -19.21 -19.52
C GLN A 131 2.78 -18.56 -18.82
N PRO A 132 3.01 -17.52 -17.99
CA PRO A 132 1.94 -16.82 -17.30
C PRO A 132 0.97 -16.18 -18.30
N SER A 133 -0.29 -16.59 -18.25
CA SER A 133 -1.36 -16.10 -19.14
C SER A 133 -1.98 -14.79 -18.64
N CYS A 134 -1.86 -14.50 -17.34
CA CYS A 134 -2.42 -13.31 -16.71
C CYS A 134 -1.53 -12.76 -15.59
N LEU A 135 -1.89 -11.59 -15.05
CA LEU A 135 -1.18 -10.95 -13.92
C LEU A 135 -1.08 -11.89 -12.71
N TYR A 136 -2.16 -12.61 -12.41
CA TYR A 136 -2.30 -13.40 -11.18
C TYR A 136 -1.44 -14.67 -11.16
N GLU A 137 -0.86 -15.05 -12.30
CA GLU A 137 0.11 -16.15 -12.45
C GLU A 137 1.57 -15.63 -12.42
N SER A 138 1.77 -14.31 -12.41
CA SER A 138 3.11 -13.71 -12.51
C SER A 138 3.84 -13.64 -11.17
N GLN A 139 5.17 -13.78 -11.20
CA GLN A 139 5.99 -13.69 -9.99
C GLN A 139 6.05 -12.26 -9.45
N GLU A 140 6.02 -11.26 -10.34
CA GLU A 140 6.02 -9.85 -9.97
C GLU A 140 4.76 -9.48 -9.18
N TRP A 141 3.63 -10.09 -9.50
CA TRP A 141 2.39 -9.92 -8.74
C TRP A 141 2.50 -10.50 -7.32
N TYR A 142 3.10 -11.68 -7.16
CA TYR A 142 3.30 -12.27 -5.85
C TYR A 142 4.31 -11.49 -4.99
N ASP A 143 5.37 -10.96 -5.62
CA ASP A 143 6.30 -10.05 -4.95
C ASP A 143 5.59 -8.78 -4.46
N PHE A 144 4.72 -8.20 -5.31
CA PHE A 144 3.94 -7.02 -4.95
C PHE A 144 2.99 -7.30 -3.77
N LEU A 145 2.27 -8.43 -3.80
CA LEU A 145 1.39 -8.83 -2.72
C LEU A 145 2.13 -9.06 -1.40
N LEU A 146 3.30 -9.72 -1.45
CA LEU A 146 4.16 -9.93 -0.29
C LEU A 146 4.52 -8.61 0.39
N GLU A 147 5.10 -7.69 -0.37
CA GLU A 147 5.62 -6.45 0.17
C GLU A 147 4.51 -5.50 0.62
N LYS A 148 3.36 -5.54 -0.04
CA LYS A 148 2.14 -4.84 0.39
C LYS A 148 1.65 -5.34 1.75
N ASP A 149 1.65 -6.64 2.01
CA ASP A 149 1.22 -7.21 3.29
C ASP A 149 2.27 -7.02 4.39
N LYS A 150 3.56 -7.07 4.04
CA LYS A 150 4.64 -6.66 4.97
C LYS A 150 4.51 -5.20 5.37
N LEU A 151 4.27 -4.29 4.42
CA LEU A 151 4.04 -2.88 4.70
C LEU A 151 2.86 -2.68 5.67
N PHE A 152 1.75 -3.38 5.44
CA PHE A 152 0.59 -3.35 6.33
C PHE A 152 0.94 -3.81 7.76
N LEU A 153 1.63 -4.94 7.89
CA LEU A 153 2.11 -5.48 9.16
C LEU A 153 3.02 -4.48 9.90
N MET A 154 4.02 -3.95 9.20
CA MET A 154 5.01 -3.03 9.76
C MET A 154 4.35 -1.73 10.20
N ARG A 155 3.48 -1.14 9.36
CA ARG A 155 2.72 0.07 9.69
C ARG A 155 1.90 -0.09 10.97
N GLY A 156 1.21 -1.23 11.12
CA GLY A 156 0.42 -1.52 12.30
C GLY A 156 1.26 -1.75 13.55
N GLY A 157 2.35 -2.51 13.45
CA GLY A 157 3.23 -2.76 14.59
C GLY A 157 3.95 -1.50 15.08
N VAL A 158 4.49 -0.71 14.15
CA VAL A 158 5.16 0.56 14.44
C VAL A 158 4.18 1.55 15.09
N ASN A 159 2.93 1.59 14.64
CA ASN A 159 1.87 2.38 15.28
C ASN A 159 1.67 2.05 16.75
N ILE A 160 1.61 0.77 17.09
CA ILE A 160 1.45 0.33 18.47
C ILE A 160 2.66 0.71 19.31
N LEU A 161 3.88 0.60 18.76
CA LEU A 161 5.12 0.98 19.44
C LEU A 161 5.14 2.49 19.75
N PHE A 162 4.83 3.34 18.77
CA PHE A 162 4.76 4.79 18.97
C PHE A 162 3.68 5.20 19.97
N LYS A 163 2.45 4.66 19.86
CA LYS A 163 1.35 4.95 20.81
C LYS A 163 1.68 4.52 22.23
N SER A 164 2.46 3.45 22.37
CA SER A 164 2.91 2.99 23.68
C SER A 164 4.05 3.83 24.27
N ARG A 165 4.47 4.93 23.60
CA ARG A 165 5.67 5.74 23.89
C ARG A 165 6.93 4.87 24.05
N ARG A 166 6.99 3.76 23.31
CA ARG A 166 8.14 2.85 23.33
C ARG A 166 9.04 3.20 22.15
N GLY A 167 10.35 3.28 22.40
CA GLY A 167 11.31 3.47 21.32
C GLY A 167 11.20 2.36 20.26
N VAL A 168 11.21 2.76 18.98
CA VAL A 168 11.26 1.83 17.85
C VAL A 168 12.73 1.59 17.50
N SER A 169 13.12 0.33 17.33
CA SER A 169 14.49 0.02 16.92
C SER A 169 14.78 0.49 15.49
N GLN A 170 16.02 0.89 15.23
CA GLN A 170 16.42 1.37 13.91
C GLN A 170 16.24 0.30 12.82
N ASP A 171 16.44 -0.98 13.15
CA ASP A 171 16.27 -2.08 12.19
C ASP A 171 14.81 -2.24 11.75
N ILE A 172 13.86 -2.00 12.66
CA ILE A 172 12.42 -2.06 12.38
C ILE A 172 12.00 -0.86 11.53
N MET A 173 12.52 0.33 11.82
CA MET A 173 12.33 1.51 10.98
C MET A 173 12.86 1.28 9.56
N ARG A 174 14.08 0.75 9.42
CA ARG A 174 14.68 0.41 8.11
C ARG A 174 13.88 -0.65 7.37
N LEU A 175 13.41 -1.68 8.06
CA LEU A 175 12.58 -2.72 7.44
C LEU A 175 11.27 -2.13 6.93
N TRP A 176 10.61 -1.27 7.71
CA TRP A 176 9.39 -0.60 7.30
C TRP A 176 9.61 0.27 6.05
N GLY A 177 10.68 1.08 6.04
CA GLY A 177 11.05 1.90 4.88
C GLY A 177 11.37 1.07 3.63
N ARG A 178 12.05 -0.08 3.78
CA ARG A 178 12.32 -1.00 2.67
C ARG A 178 11.04 -1.61 2.08
N CYS A 179 10.12 -2.07 2.92
CA CYS A 179 8.83 -2.59 2.44
C CYS A 179 8.05 -1.50 1.68
N ALA A 180 8.02 -0.28 2.21
CA ALA A 180 7.37 0.85 1.55
C ALA A 180 7.99 1.18 0.18
N THR A 181 9.32 1.24 0.12
CA THR A 181 10.08 1.44 -1.12
C THR A 181 9.74 0.36 -2.14
N ARG A 182 9.77 -0.90 -1.72
CA ARG A 182 9.55 -2.04 -2.61
C ARG A 182 8.12 -2.09 -3.16
N VAL A 183 7.14 -1.71 -2.35
CA VAL A 183 5.74 -1.55 -2.79
C VAL A 183 5.61 -0.52 -3.92
N VAL A 184 6.25 0.65 -3.75
CA VAL A 184 6.25 1.71 -4.77
C VAL A 184 6.90 1.22 -6.07
N GLU A 185 8.08 0.62 -5.99
CA GLU A 185 8.81 0.12 -7.16
C GLU A 185 8.01 -0.93 -7.94
N LEU A 186 7.48 -1.94 -7.23
CA LEU A 186 6.77 -3.06 -7.84
C LEU A 186 5.46 -2.58 -8.48
N TYR A 187 4.68 -1.76 -7.79
CA TYR A 187 3.47 -1.19 -8.37
C TYR A 187 3.79 -0.33 -9.59
N ALA A 188 4.79 0.56 -9.49
CA ALA A 188 5.17 1.44 -10.58
C ALA A 188 5.64 0.66 -11.81
N SER A 189 6.39 -0.43 -11.61
CA SER A 189 6.80 -1.35 -12.68
C SER A 189 5.60 -2.00 -13.36
N LEU A 190 4.69 -2.61 -12.58
CA LEU A 190 3.48 -3.25 -13.09
C LEU A 190 2.55 -2.26 -13.80
N TYR A 191 2.45 -1.03 -13.29
CA TYR A 191 1.57 0.01 -13.84
C TYR A 191 2.11 0.56 -15.17
N ARG A 192 3.42 0.84 -15.26
CA ARG A 192 4.07 1.26 -16.51
C ARG A 192 3.98 0.20 -17.59
N ALA A 193 4.08 -1.08 -17.20
CA ALA A 193 3.91 -2.20 -18.11
C ALA A 193 2.43 -2.44 -18.54
N GLY A 194 1.47 -1.66 -18.02
CA GLY A 194 0.04 -1.84 -18.31
C GLY A 194 -0.55 -3.12 -17.74
N ARG A 195 0.14 -3.78 -16.79
CA ARG A 195 -0.26 -5.09 -16.23
C ARG A 195 -1.19 -4.97 -15.03
N ILE A 196 -1.15 -3.83 -14.32
CA ILE A 196 -2.04 -3.52 -13.19
C ILE A 196 -2.81 -2.23 -13.47
N THR A 197 -4.06 -2.18 -13.01
CA THR A 197 -4.92 -1.00 -13.13
C THR A 197 -4.78 -0.05 -11.93
N TYR A 198 -5.40 1.12 -12.02
CA TYR A 198 -5.54 2.07 -10.93
C TYR A 198 -6.86 1.89 -10.20
N THR A 199 -6.84 2.06 -8.87
CA THR A 199 -8.03 2.10 -8.02
C THR A 199 -7.79 3.11 -6.90
N ARG A 200 -8.86 3.58 -6.23
CA ARG A 200 -8.72 4.42 -5.03
C ARG A 200 -7.89 3.73 -3.95
N SER A 201 -8.09 2.43 -3.76
CA SER A 201 -7.32 1.62 -2.80
C SER A 201 -5.83 1.56 -3.14
N TYR A 202 -5.48 1.47 -4.43
CA TYR A 202 -4.06 1.50 -4.85
C TYR A 202 -3.45 2.89 -4.74
N PHE A 203 -4.20 3.94 -5.07
CA PHE A 203 -3.76 5.32 -4.83
C PHE A 203 -3.48 5.54 -3.34
N GLN A 204 -4.41 5.13 -2.46
CA GLN A 204 -4.24 5.20 -1.02
C GLN A 204 -2.98 4.45 -0.56
N MET A 205 -2.82 3.20 -1.01
CA MET A 205 -1.66 2.38 -0.66
C MET A 205 -0.33 2.99 -1.10
N LEU A 206 -0.25 3.58 -2.30
CA LEU A 206 0.94 4.27 -2.78
C LEU A 206 1.25 5.52 -1.95
N PHE A 207 0.24 6.32 -1.63
CA PHE A 207 0.42 7.49 -0.80
C PHE A 207 0.93 7.13 0.60
N HIS A 208 0.35 6.09 1.24
CA HIS A 208 0.84 5.57 2.51
C HIS A 208 2.28 5.04 2.43
N ALA A 209 2.63 4.34 1.35
CA ALA A 209 3.98 3.88 1.13
C ALA A 209 4.96 5.07 1.00
N GLY A 210 4.59 6.09 0.22
CA GLY A 210 5.37 7.32 0.10
C GLY A 210 5.54 8.06 1.43
N LEU A 211 4.47 8.21 2.21
CA LEU A 211 4.53 8.78 3.57
C LEU A 211 5.44 7.97 4.50
N SER A 212 5.37 6.64 4.42
CA SER A 212 6.23 5.74 5.21
C SER A 212 7.71 5.94 4.86
N VAL A 213 8.04 6.12 3.57
CA VAL A 213 9.40 6.45 3.14
C VAL A 213 9.82 7.81 3.69
N ILE A 214 9.00 8.86 3.52
CA ILE A 214 9.29 10.20 4.05
C ILE A 214 9.57 10.14 5.56
N PHE A 215 8.70 9.49 6.32
CA PHE A 215 8.83 9.39 7.77
C PHE A 215 10.11 8.65 8.19
N CYS A 216 10.42 7.51 7.55
CA CYS A 216 11.63 6.75 7.85
C CYS A 216 12.90 7.57 7.60
N VAL A 217 12.94 8.30 6.48
CA VAL A 217 14.09 9.16 6.14
C VAL A 217 14.22 10.33 7.11
N SER A 218 13.13 11.01 7.43
CA SER A 218 13.12 12.11 8.41
C SER A 218 13.57 11.63 9.79
N SER A 219 13.20 10.41 10.19
CA SER A 219 13.66 9.80 11.44
C SER A 219 15.16 9.46 11.41
N GLU A 220 15.66 8.88 10.33
CA GLU A 220 17.09 8.56 10.20
C GLU A 220 17.97 9.81 10.14
N ALA A 221 17.54 10.87 9.44
CA ALA A 221 18.28 12.11 9.35
C ALA A 221 18.46 12.82 10.71
N LYS A 222 17.46 12.72 11.59
CA LYS A 222 17.52 13.23 12.97
C LYS A 222 18.51 12.43 13.85
N SER A 223 18.80 11.18 13.50
CA SER A 223 19.56 10.24 14.34
C SER A 223 21.09 10.47 14.38
N ARG A 224 21.65 11.49 13.72
CA ARG A 224 23.10 11.86 13.69
C ARG A 224 24.08 10.74 13.28
N THR A 225 23.60 9.54 12.94
CA THR A 225 24.38 8.34 12.64
C THR A 225 24.13 7.90 11.19
N GLY A 226 24.81 8.55 10.25
CA GLY A 226 24.90 8.06 8.86
C GLY A 226 23.87 8.63 7.86
N ALA A 227 23.30 9.80 8.13
CA ALA A 227 22.29 10.47 7.29
C ALA A 227 22.68 10.61 5.81
N GLY A 228 23.97 10.68 5.45
CA GLY A 228 24.41 11.02 4.09
C GLY A 228 24.37 9.91 3.03
N ARG A 229 24.18 8.62 3.40
CA ARG A 229 24.41 7.51 2.43
C ARG A 229 23.14 6.99 1.74
N LEU A 230 21.96 7.19 2.31
CA LEU A 230 20.70 6.60 1.81
C LEU A 230 19.76 7.62 1.13
N ILE A 231 20.01 8.93 1.28
CA ILE A 231 19.18 10.02 0.72
C ILE A 231 18.94 9.87 -0.80
N PRO A 232 19.93 9.51 -1.65
CA PRO A 232 19.72 9.44 -3.10
C PRO A 232 18.76 8.33 -3.56
N GLU A 233 18.78 7.17 -2.89
CA GLU A 233 17.91 6.03 -3.23
C GLU A 233 16.45 6.31 -2.83
N PHE A 234 16.26 7.03 -1.72
CA PHE A 234 14.95 7.46 -1.28
C PHE A 234 14.35 8.58 -2.13
N ASP A 235 15.15 9.54 -2.60
CA ASP A 235 14.67 10.58 -3.52
C ASP A 235 14.19 9.99 -4.85
N ALA A 236 14.93 9.01 -5.38
CA ALA A 236 14.50 8.27 -6.57
C ALA A 236 13.15 7.57 -6.34
N THR A 237 12.99 6.90 -5.19
CA THR A 237 11.74 6.22 -4.81
C THR A 237 10.57 7.19 -4.68
N LEU A 238 10.76 8.32 -3.98
CA LEU A 238 9.71 9.32 -3.79
C LEU A 238 9.33 10.00 -5.11
N SER A 239 10.30 10.24 -5.98
CA SER A 239 10.06 10.75 -7.34
C SER A 239 9.22 9.75 -8.16
N VAL A 240 9.54 8.45 -8.08
CA VAL A 240 8.72 7.40 -8.69
C VAL A 240 7.30 7.39 -8.12
N CYS A 241 7.16 7.48 -6.80
CA CYS A 241 5.85 7.51 -6.14
C CYS A 241 5.00 8.70 -6.61
N GLY A 242 5.58 9.91 -6.58
CA GLY A 242 4.90 11.15 -7.01
C GLY A 242 4.45 11.08 -8.47
N ASN A 243 5.32 10.63 -9.37
CA ASN A 243 4.98 10.48 -10.79
C ASN A 243 3.83 9.49 -11.03
N VAL A 244 3.77 8.38 -10.28
CA VAL A 244 2.68 7.41 -10.40
C VAL A 244 1.39 7.96 -9.82
N LEU A 245 1.44 8.63 -8.66
CA LEU A 245 0.27 9.29 -8.07
C LEU A 245 -0.31 10.35 -9.01
N ASP A 246 0.54 11.17 -9.63
CA ASP A 246 0.15 12.19 -10.60
C ASP A 246 -0.54 11.55 -11.82
N SER A 247 0.08 10.53 -12.43
CA SER A 247 -0.49 9.78 -13.55
C SER A 247 -1.83 9.10 -13.22
N ILE A 248 -1.99 8.60 -11.98
CA ILE A 248 -3.28 8.06 -11.54
C ILE A 248 -4.31 9.19 -11.37
N SER A 249 -3.89 10.35 -10.86
CA SER A 249 -4.77 11.50 -10.63
C SER A 249 -5.32 12.13 -11.91
N GLU A 250 -4.62 11.98 -13.04
CA GLU A 250 -5.14 12.34 -14.36
C GLU A 250 -6.38 11.50 -14.73
N LYS A 251 -6.41 10.24 -14.28
CA LYS A 251 -7.51 9.29 -14.52
C LYS A 251 -8.57 9.30 -13.41
N MET A 252 -8.21 9.78 -12.22
CA MET A 252 -9.09 9.97 -11.06
C MET A 252 -8.98 11.43 -10.58
N PRO A 253 -9.73 12.37 -11.18
CA PRO A 253 -9.57 13.80 -10.90
C PRO A 253 -9.82 14.20 -9.44
N ASP A 254 -10.62 13.42 -8.72
CA ASP A 254 -10.86 13.56 -7.28
C ASP A 254 -9.59 13.29 -6.44
N ALA A 255 -8.58 12.59 -6.99
CA ALA A 255 -7.30 12.33 -6.34
C ALA A 255 -6.28 13.47 -6.50
N ARG A 256 -6.52 14.46 -7.38
CA ARG A 256 -5.53 15.48 -7.77
C ARG A 256 -5.02 16.29 -6.58
N GLY A 257 -5.89 16.66 -5.65
CA GLY A 257 -5.50 17.37 -4.43
C GLY A 257 -4.44 16.61 -3.63
N TYR A 258 -4.63 15.30 -3.44
CA TYR A 258 -3.69 14.44 -2.73
C TYR A 258 -2.34 14.32 -3.46
N ALA A 259 -2.34 14.21 -4.79
CA ALA A 259 -1.10 14.17 -5.57
C ALA A 259 -0.28 15.46 -5.43
N VAL A 260 -0.96 16.63 -5.45
CA VAL A 260 -0.32 17.93 -5.22
C VAL A 260 0.28 18.02 -3.82
N VAL A 261 -0.47 17.59 -2.79
CA VAL A 261 0.02 17.57 -1.40
C VAL A 261 1.24 16.66 -1.26
N PHE A 262 1.20 15.48 -1.85
CA PHE A 262 2.35 14.56 -1.86
C PHE A 262 3.60 15.20 -2.46
N GLU A 263 3.46 15.87 -3.60
CA GLU A 263 4.59 16.51 -4.27
C GLU A 263 5.17 17.68 -3.45
N SER A 264 4.32 18.46 -2.78
CA SER A 264 4.76 19.52 -1.87
C SER A 264 5.54 18.95 -0.67
N MET A 265 5.07 17.85 -0.07
CA MET A 265 5.79 17.15 1.00
C MET A 265 7.16 16.65 0.53
N ARG A 266 7.21 15.99 -0.63
CA ARG A 266 8.45 15.48 -1.22
C ARG A 266 9.48 16.60 -1.42
N LYS A 267 9.06 17.73 -2.01
CA LYS A 267 9.94 18.90 -2.23
C LYS A 267 10.48 19.47 -0.94
N SER A 268 9.63 19.66 0.08
CA SER A 268 10.05 20.20 1.38
C SER A 268 11.10 19.31 2.04
N VAL A 269 10.87 18.00 2.04
CA VAL A 269 11.80 17.02 2.61
C VAL A 269 13.15 17.04 1.87
N PHE A 270 13.12 17.06 0.53
CA PHE A 270 14.32 17.10 -0.30
C PHE A 270 15.13 18.40 -0.15
N ASN A 271 14.44 19.55 -0.14
CA ASN A 271 15.08 20.86 -0.02
C ASN A 271 15.83 21.00 1.30
N ASN A 272 15.29 20.47 2.39
CA ASN A 272 15.92 20.56 3.71
C ASN A 272 17.13 19.63 3.86
N PHE A 273 17.11 18.44 3.26
CA PHE A 273 18.30 17.59 3.23
C PHE A 273 19.40 18.14 2.31
N SER A 274 19.02 18.80 1.22
CA SER A 274 19.96 19.47 0.32
C SER A 274 20.53 20.76 0.91
N ALA A 275 19.74 21.49 1.71
CA ALA A 275 20.12 22.74 2.37
C ALA A 275 20.91 22.54 3.68
N SER A 276 21.25 21.30 4.06
CA SER A 276 22.11 21.01 5.20
C SER A 276 23.54 20.65 4.76
N PRO A 277 24.38 21.61 4.31
CA PRO A 277 25.81 21.43 4.28
C PRO A 277 26.42 21.78 5.65
N THR A 278 27.16 20.81 6.16
CA THR A 278 28.39 20.90 6.96
C THR A 278 28.87 22.31 7.33
N THR A 279 29.12 22.50 8.63
CA THR A 279 30.10 23.42 9.24
C THR A 279 30.98 24.19 8.26
N THR A 280 30.86 25.51 8.31
CA THR A 280 31.77 26.56 7.79
C THR A 280 33.13 26.05 7.30
N ALA A 281 33.27 25.91 5.98
CA ALA A 281 34.54 26.02 5.29
C ALA A 281 34.36 26.92 4.06
N HIS A 282 35.23 27.93 3.95
CA HIS A 282 35.17 29.01 2.97
C HIS A 282 35.19 28.54 1.51
N PRO A 283 34.56 29.30 0.57
CA PRO A 283 34.50 28.95 -0.83
C PRO A 283 35.82 29.23 -1.56
N ALA A 284 36.33 28.23 -2.27
CA ALA A 284 37.29 28.41 -3.35
C ALA A 284 36.53 28.39 -4.70
N THR A 285 36.94 29.29 -5.58
CA THR A 285 36.32 29.71 -6.85
C THR A 285 36.25 28.62 -7.94
N PRO A 286 35.35 28.78 -8.94
CA PRO A 286 34.94 27.72 -9.85
C PRO A 286 35.89 27.58 -11.06
N ARG A 287 36.06 26.35 -11.55
CA ARG A 287 36.73 26.05 -12.81
C ARG A 287 35.73 25.39 -13.75
N GLU A 288 35.43 26.09 -14.83
CA GLU A 288 34.53 25.69 -15.91
C GLU A 288 34.99 24.37 -16.55
N THR A 289 34.06 23.46 -16.81
CA THR A 289 34.26 22.41 -17.81
C THR A 289 32.93 22.10 -18.48
N ASN A 290 32.83 22.51 -19.74
CA ASN A 290 31.73 22.22 -20.65
C ASN A 290 31.59 20.70 -20.83
N THR A 291 30.37 20.16 -20.76
CA THR A 291 30.07 18.87 -21.39
C THR A 291 28.65 18.88 -21.95
N THR A 292 28.61 18.52 -23.23
CA THR A 292 27.55 18.61 -24.22
C THR A 292 26.39 17.65 -23.94
N LEU A 293 25.16 18.16 -24.10
CA LEU A 293 23.91 17.40 -24.14
C LEU A 293 23.89 16.44 -25.34
N LEU A 294 23.58 15.16 -25.09
CA LEU A 294 23.14 14.21 -26.12
C LEU A 294 21.71 13.78 -25.84
N ALA A 295 20.81 14.27 -26.68
CA ALA A 295 19.42 13.84 -26.77
C ALA A 295 19.32 12.48 -27.47
N PHE A 296 18.39 11.63 -27.03
CA PHE A 296 17.97 10.42 -27.73
C PHE A 296 16.48 10.48 -28.05
N PRO A 297 16.03 9.90 -29.18
CA PRO A 297 14.72 10.20 -29.77
C PRO A 297 13.60 9.35 -29.17
N GLU A 298 12.41 9.95 -29.07
CA GLU A 298 11.13 9.31 -28.81
C GLU A 298 10.77 8.32 -29.92
N MET A 299 10.29 7.13 -29.55
CA MET A 299 9.73 6.15 -30.48
C MET A 299 8.31 5.79 -30.03
N ASN A 300 7.35 6.35 -30.74
CA ASN A 300 5.92 6.17 -30.57
C ASN A 300 5.48 4.88 -31.28
N MET A 301 4.78 3.96 -30.62
CA MET A 301 4.10 2.83 -31.27
C MET A 301 2.67 2.65 -30.71
N PRO A 302 1.70 2.25 -31.55
CA PRO A 302 0.28 2.29 -31.20
C PRO A 302 -0.18 1.06 -30.41
N ILE A 303 -1.15 1.30 -29.54
CA ILE A 303 -1.80 0.34 -28.64
C ILE A 303 -2.78 -0.54 -29.43
N GLN A 304 -2.64 -1.87 -29.35
CA GLN A 304 -3.69 -2.83 -29.71
C GLN A 304 -4.35 -3.37 -28.44
N GLN A 305 -5.64 -3.10 -28.29
CA GLN A 305 -6.49 -3.67 -27.25
C GLN A 305 -6.81 -5.13 -27.57
N GLU A 306 -6.30 -6.07 -26.78
CA GLU A 306 -6.85 -7.43 -26.71
C GLU A 306 -7.74 -7.61 -25.47
N HIS A 307 -8.91 -8.19 -25.72
CA HIS A 307 -9.95 -8.49 -24.72
C HIS A 307 -9.60 -9.78 -23.98
N HIS A 308 -9.44 -9.70 -22.66
CA HIS A 308 -9.36 -10.86 -21.77
C HIS A 308 -10.26 -10.71 -20.53
N PRO A 309 -10.69 -11.83 -19.93
CA PRO A 309 -11.94 -11.94 -19.19
C PRO A 309 -11.89 -11.28 -17.80
N ILE A 310 -13.02 -10.66 -17.45
CA ILE A 310 -13.27 -9.91 -16.21
C ILE A 310 -13.61 -10.88 -15.08
N MET A 311 -12.81 -10.89 -14.01
CA MET A 311 -13.30 -11.27 -12.68
C MET A 311 -14.11 -10.09 -12.11
N PRO A 312 -15.24 -10.32 -11.45
CA PRO A 312 -16.26 -9.29 -11.24
C PRO A 312 -15.76 -8.21 -10.28
N ILE A 313 -15.44 -7.05 -10.84
CA ILE A 313 -15.42 -5.79 -10.10
C ILE A 313 -16.88 -5.37 -9.94
N SER A 314 -17.23 -5.01 -8.71
CA SER A 314 -18.53 -4.49 -8.28
C SER A 314 -19.25 -3.71 -9.37
N THR A 315 -20.44 -4.18 -9.73
CA THR A 315 -21.40 -3.47 -10.59
C THR A 315 -21.75 -2.14 -9.91
N GLN A 316 -21.17 -1.03 -10.38
CA GLN A 316 -21.76 0.27 -10.14
C GLN A 316 -23.06 0.35 -10.94
N GLY A 317 -24.19 0.30 -10.22
CA GLY A 317 -25.48 0.64 -10.79
C GLY A 317 -25.42 2.06 -11.35
N GLN A 318 -25.75 2.19 -12.64
CA GLN A 318 -26.00 3.47 -13.29
C GLN A 318 -27.25 4.11 -12.66
N GLY A 319 -27.09 4.79 -11.54
CA GLY A 319 -28.04 5.80 -11.09
C GLY A 319 -27.84 7.05 -11.93
N GLN A 320 -28.80 7.36 -12.79
CA GLN A 320 -28.86 8.66 -13.47
C GLN A 320 -28.92 9.77 -12.42
N HIS A 321 -27.82 10.49 -12.21
CA HIS A 321 -27.84 11.80 -11.61
C HIS A 321 -27.65 12.86 -12.69
N GLN A 322 -28.64 13.75 -12.74
CA GLN A 322 -28.79 14.81 -13.70
C GLN A 322 -27.56 15.72 -13.69
N THR A 323 -27.13 16.08 -14.89
CA THR A 323 -26.07 17.03 -15.17
C THR A 323 -26.37 18.40 -14.53
N SER A 324 -25.64 18.75 -13.48
CA SER A 324 -25.55 20.12 -12.98
C SER A 324 -24.09 20.56 -12.98
N GLY A 325 -23.78 21.49 -13.89
CA GLY A 325 -22.65 22.42 -13.84
C GLY A 325 -21.23 21.83 -13.86
N ALA A 326 -20.44 22.22 -14.85
CA ALA A 326 -18.98 22.04 -14.81
C ALA A 326 -18.39 22.88 -13.66
N THR A 327 -18.29 22.30 -12.47
CA THR A 327 -17.52 22.89 -11.37
C THR A 327 -16.05 22.76 -11.72
N GLN A 328 -15.41 23.85 -12.12
CA GLN A 328 -13.96 23.90 -12.30
C GLN A 328 -13.29 23.42 -11.00
N ALA A 329 -12.38 22.46 -11.12
CA ALA A 329 -11.53 22.07 -9.99
C ALA A 329 -10.75 23.32 -9.53
N PRO A 330 -10.71 23.63 -8.23
CA PRO A 330 -10.00 24.80 -7.72
C PRO A 330 -8.51 24.74 -8.07
N VAL A 331 -7.93 25.89 -8.35
CA VAL A 331 -6.49 26.05 -8.62
C VAL A 331 -5.73 25.80 -7.32
N TYR A 332 -5.24 24.56 -7.14
CA TYR A 332 -4.59 24.09 -5.91
C TYR A 332 -3.29 24.82 -5.54
N SER A 333 -2.66 25.52 -6.48
CA SER A 333 -1.33 26.13 -6.29
C SER A 333 -1.32 27.43 -5.46
N GLN A 334 -2.48 28.03 -5.17
CA GLN A 334 -2.55 29.36 -4.54
C GLN A 334 -2.92 29.33 -3.04
N TRP A 335 -3.28 28.17 -2.49
CA TRP A 335 -3.81 28.02 -1.12
C TRP A 335 -2.97 27.11 -0.22
N MET A 336 -1.76 26.73 -0.62
CA MET A 336 -0.84 25.99 0.24
C MET A 336 0.13 26.96 0.90
N PRO A 337 0.03 27.22 2.22
CA PRO A 337 1.15 27.79 2.97
C PRO A 337 2.37 26.87 2.80
N GLU A 338 3.57 27.43 2.73
CA GLU A 338 4.81 26.64 2.81
C GLU A 338 4.88 25.93 4.17
N MET A 339 4.26 24.76 4.29
CA MET A 339 4.37 23.92 5.48
C MET A 339 5.76 23.27 5.50
N ASP A 340 6.45 23.39 6.63
CA ASP A 340 7.71 22.71 6.88
C ASP A 340 7.46 21.24 7.27
N TRP A 341 7.47 20.37 6.26
CA TRP A 341 7.23 18.93 6.43
C TRP A 341 8.40 18.17 7.07
N THR A 342 9.50 18.83 7.46
CA THR A 342 10.67 18.17 8.06
C THR A 342 10.44 17.72 9.50
N ASN A 343 9.52 18.39 10.19
CA ASN A 343 9.08 18.04 11.53
C ASN A 343 7.79 17.22 11.52
N MET A 344 7.49 16.54 10.42
CA MET A 344 6.41 15.54 10.39
C MET A 344 6.67 14.47 11.45
N ASP A 345 5.94 14.57 12.54
CA ASP A 345 5.92 13.56 13.59
C ASP A 345 4.97 12.42 13.19
N PHE A 346 4.85 11.44 14.09
CA PHE A 346 4.07 10.25 13.81
C PHE A 346 2.55 10.53 13.83
N ASP A 347 2.11 11.57 14.54
CA ASP A 347 0.71 11.95 14.61
C ASP A 347 0.32 12.72 13.36
N ALA A 348 1.14 13.67 12.89
CA ALA A 348 1.09 14.32 11.57
C ALA A 348 0.90 13.31 10.44
N MET A 349 1.73 12.27 10.42
CA MET A 349 1.58 11.17 9.47
C MET A 349 0.21 10.50 9.58
N GLN A 350 -0.22 10.09 10.78
CA GLN A 350 -1.53 9.45 11.00
C GLN A 350 -2.72 10.33 10.57
N GLY A 351 -2.68 11.64 10.81
CA GLY A 351 -3.74 12.56 10.40
C GLY A 351 -3.97 12.59 8.89
N MET A 352 -2.87 12.65 8.13
CA MET A 352 -2.93 12.58 6.67
C MET A 352 -3.46 11.23 6.19
N GLU A 353 -3.06 10.15 6.86
CA GLU A 353 -3.57 8.82 6.55
C GLU A 353 -5.07 8.68 6.79
N ALA A 354 -5.60 9.30 7.85
CA ALA A 354 -7.02 9.32 8.15
C ALA A 354 -7.81 10.12 7.09
N GLY A 355 -7.32 11.29 6.69
CA GLY A 355 -7.95 12.09 5.63
C GLY A 355 -7.96 11.40 4.26
N LEU A 356 -6.94 10.58 3.97
CA LEU A 356 -6.92 9.76 2.76
C LEU A 356 -7.79 8.51 2.86
N SER A 357 -7.98 7.98 4.07
CA SER A 357 -8.90 6.87 4.28
C SER A 357 -10.30 7.29 3.85
N GLU A 358 -10.75 8.50 4.23
CA GLU A 358 -12.03 9.14 3.85
C GLU A 358 -12.25 9.23 2.32
N TYR A 359 -11.20 9.52 1.55
CA TYR A 359 -11.24 9.52 0.09
C TYR A 359 -11.66 8.17 -0.51
N VAL A 360 -11.22 7.06 0.07
CA VAL A 360 -11.53 5.73 -0.47
C VAL A 360 -13.01 5.35 -0.31
N TRP A 361 -13.72 6.01 0.60
CA TRP A 361 -15.18 5.86 0.80
C TRP A 361 -16.00 6.59 -0.25
N GLY A 362 -15.37 7.42 -1.09
CA GLY A 362 -16.08 8.29 -2.03
C GLY A 362 -16.70 9.52 -1.38
N ASP A 363 -16.30 9.87 -0.16
CA ASP A 363 -16.64 11.17 0.42
C ASP A 363 -15.75 12.24 -0.23
N LEU A 364 -16.40 13.24 -0.83
CA LEU A 364 -15.77 14.21 -1.73
C LEU A 364 -15.31 15.47 -1.00
N ASN A 365 -15.51 15.58 0.32
CA ASN A 365 -15.24 16.81 1.06
C ASN A 365 -13.76 16.96 1.48
N ILE A 366 -12.87 16.77 0.51
CA ILE A 366 -11.40 16.69 0.63
C ILE A 366 -10.80 18.00 1.20
N ASN A 367 -11.39 19.15 0.88
CA ASN A 367 -10.82 20.45 1.22
C ASN A 367 -11.13 20.91 2.66
N ALA A 368 -12.19 20.42 3.28
CA ALA A 368 -12.52 20.82 4.64
C ALA A 368 -11.83 19.91 5.64
N ASP A 369 -12.01 18.59 5.52
CA ASP A 369 -11.66 17.69 6.62
C ASP A 369 -10.17 17.35 6.70
N MET A 370 -9.46 17.22 5.57
CA MET A 370 -8.02 16.97 5.60
C MET A 370 -7.25 18.21 6.07
N TRP A 371 -7.58 19.40 5.57
CA TRP A 371 -6.89 20.65 5.93
C TRP A 371 -7.20 21.11 7.34
N ASN A 372 -8.45 21.06 7.79
CA ASN A 372 -8.79 21.35 9.19
C ASN A 372 -8.04 20.42 10.15
N ARG A 373 -7.85 19.15 9.78
CA ARG A 373 -7.08 18.19 10.60
C ARG A 373 -5.59 18.51 10.61
N ILE A 374 -5.00 18.87 9.46
CA ILE A 374 -3.59 19.25 9.37
C ILE A 374 -3.34 20.54 10.17
N GLU A 375 -4.22 21.55 10.07
CA GLU A 375 -4.11 22.81 10.84
C GLU A 375 -4.24 22.57 12.35
N HIS A 376 -5.23 21.81 12.82
CA HIS A 376 -5.39 21.51 14.24
C HIS A 376 -4.20 20.74 14.84
N MET A 377 -3.61 19.82 14.07
CA MET A 377 -2.47 19.02 14.55
C MET A 377 -1.18 19.84 14.67
N ILE A 378 -1.06 20.94 13.94
CA ILE A 378 0.07 21.86 14.06
C ILE A 378 -0.12 22.77 15.29
N ASP A 379 -1.34 23.24 15.53
CA ASP A 379 -1.65 24.07 16.70
C ASP A 379 -1.45 23.32 18.04
N ASP A 380 -1.84 22.04 18.13
CA ASP A 380 -1.67 21.22 19.34
C ASP A 380 -0.18 20.96 19.67
N THR A 381 0.71 20.91 18.67
CA THR A 381 2.16 20.76 18.91
C THR A 381 2.85 22.04 19.40
N ILE A 382 2.18 23.19 19.31
CA ILE A 382 2.71 24.49 19.76
C ILE A 382 2.34 24.77 21.23
N ASP A 383 1.25 24.18 21.74
CA ASP A 383 0.74 24.48 23.09
C ASP A 383 1.34 23.60 24.21
N ASP A 384 1.95 22.44 23.87
CA ASP A 384 2.68 21.58 24.82
C ASP A 384 4.11 22.08 25.15
N GLY A 385 4.45 23.29 24.69
CA GLY A 385 5.77 23.91 24.80
C GLY A 385 5.87 25.15 25.71
N GLN A 386 4.83 25.50 26.48
CA GLN A 386 4.89 26.61 27.45
C GLN A 386 4.90 26.17 28.91
#